data_AF-A0AA42YSH2-F1
#
_entry.id   AF-A0AA42YSH2-F1
#
_cell.length_a   1.000
_cell.length_b   1.000
_cell.length_c   1.000
_cell.angle_alpha   90.00
_cell.angle_beta   90.00
_cell.angle_gamma   90.00
#
_symmetry.space_group_name_H-M   'P 1'
#
loop_
_entity.id
_entity.type
_entity.pdbx_description
1 polymer ?
#
loop_
_entity_poly.entity_id
_entity_poly.type
_entity_poly.pdbx_seq_one_letter_code
_entity_poly.pdbx_strand_id
1 'polypeptide(L)'
;MKKLLLIVALMFTLTVISLTAAYAADHLSGKVVETLDSGGYTYVNIEKDSKSTWLAIPQTKITVGKEMSFKPGSVMNDFTR
;
A
#
# COMPACT_ATOMS: atom_id res chain seq x y z
N MET A 1 -28.67 16.96 -37.01
CA MET A 1 -28.86 15.94 -35.96
C MET A 1 -27.72 14.91 -35.84
N LYS A 2 -26.66 14.94 -36.67
CA LYS A 2 -25.47 14.07 -36.49
C LYS A 2 -24.31 14.79 -35.79
N LYS A 3 -24.21 16.12 -35.91
CA LYS A 3 -23.17 16.95 -35.28
C LYS A 3 -23.45 17.30 -33.80
N LEU A 4 -24.69 17.12 -33.33
CA LEU A 4 -25.09 17.35 -31.93
C LEU A 4 -24.84 16.10 -31.05
N LEU A 5 -24.75 14.91 -31.66
CA LEU A 5 -24.55 13.64 -30.95
C LEU A 5 -23.07 13.35 -30.65
N LEU A 6 -22.15 14.00 -31.37
CA LEU A 6 -20.69 13.84 -31.19
C LEU A 6 -20.11 14.71 -30.06
N ILE A 7 -20.75 15.83 -29.71
CA ILE A 7 -20.26 16.72 -28.64
C ILE A 7 -20.62 16.15 -27.25
N VAL A 8 -21.72 15.42 -27.14
CA VAL A 8 -22.10 14.72 -25.89
C VAL A 8 -21.22 13.49 -25.66
N ALA A 9 -20.74 12.83 -26.72
CA ALA A 9 -19.82 11.70 -26.60
C ALA A 9 -18.39 12.11 -26.18
N LEU A 10 -17.98 13.35 -26.41
CA LEU A 10 -16.66 13.86 -26.02
C LEU A 10 -16.63 14.49 -24.62
N MET A 11 -17.80 14.86 -24.07
CA MET A 11 -17.95 15.35 -22.69
C MET A 11 -18.31 14.26 -21.67
N PHE A 12 -18.36 12.99 -22.09
CA PHE A 12 -18.61 11.85 -21.19
C PHE A 12 -17.39 10.95 -20.97
N THR A 13 -16.27 11.21 -21.64
CA THR A 13 -15.02 10.46 -21.45
C THR A 13 -13.98 11.21 -20.61
N LEU A 14 -14.29 12.40 -20.07
CA LEU A 14 -13.33 13.23 -19.32
C LEU A 14 -13.70 13.47 -17.84
N THR A 15 -14.76 12.85 -17.31
CA THR A 15 -15.17 13.01 -15.90
C THR A 15 -15.00 11.77 -15.04
N VAL A 16 -14.32 10.72 -15.53
CA VAL A 16 -14.11 9.48 -14.75
C VAL A 16 -12.67 9.30 -14.25
N ILE A 17 -11.74 10.19 -14.60
CA ILE A 17 -10.32 10.03 -14.21
C ILE A 17 -10.03 10.50 -12.76
N SER A 18 -10.92 11.26 -12.13
CA SER A 18 -10.60 11.89 -10.82
C SER A 18 -10.97 11.07 -9.57
N LEU A 19 -11.59 9.89 -9.69
CA LEU A 19 -12.02 9.10 -8.52
C LEU A 19 -11.03 8.01 -8.07
N THR A 20 -9.92 7.81 -8.77
CA THR A 20 -8.93 6.78 -8.40
C THR A 20 -7.77 7.32 -7.55
N ALA A 21 -7.64 8.64 -7.41
CA ALA A 21 -6.57 9.24 -6.61
C ALA A 21 -6.84 9.21 -5.08
N ALA A 22 -8.06 8.91 -4.65
CA ALA A 22 -8.47 8.98 -3.24
C ALA A 22 -8.42 7.62 -2.50
N TYR A 23 -8.03 6.53 -3.16
CA TYR A 23 -7.94 5.18 -2.57
C TYR A 23 -6.52 4.61 -2.51
N ALA A 24 -5.50 5.46 -2.59
CA ALA A 24 -4.17 5.08 -2.11
C ALA A 24 -4.17 5.07 -0.56
N ALA A 25 -5.03 4.25 0.05
CA ALA A 25 -4.69 3.67 1.33
C ALA A 25 -3.39 2.90 1.05
N ASP A 26 -2.27 3.34 1.64
CA ASP A 26 -0.97 2.75 1.44
C ASP A 26 -1.09 1.22 1.53
N HIS A 27 -1.07 0.56 0.37
CA HIS A 27 -1.10 -0.89 0.32
C HIS A 27 0.25 -1.34 0.86
N LEU A 28 0.27 -1.64 2.14
CA LEU A 28 1.44 -2.04 2.89
C LEU A 28 1.79 -3.47 2.51
N SER A 29 2.46 -3.61 1.37
CA SER A 29 2.81 -4.88 0.76
C SER A 29 4.24 -4.85 0.27
N GLY A 30 4.88 -6.00 0.20
CA GLY A 30 6.23 -6.15 -0.34
C GLY A 30 6.82 -7.53 -0.07
N LYS A 31 8.03 -7.73 -0.58
CA LYS A 31 8.83 -8.92 -0.28
C LYS A 31 9.36 -8.82 1.13
N VAL A 32 9.09 -9.81 1.97
CA VAL A 32 9.70 -9.90 3.30
C VAL A 32 11.19 -10.14 3.14
N VAL A 33 12.02 -9.24 3.66
CA VAL A 33 13.49 -9.35 3.60
C VAL A 33 14.11 -9.67 4.96
N GLU A 34 13.43 -9.35 6.06
CA GLU A 34 13.93 -9.61 7.41
C GLU A 34 12.78 -9.74 8.42
N THR A 35 13.00 -10.55 9.46
CA THR A 35 12.07 -10.70 10.59
C THR A 35 12.80 -10.85 11.92
N LEU A 36 12.25 -10.25 12.97
CA LEU A 36 12.73 -10.39 14.35
C LEU A 36 11.53 -10.56 15.30
N ASP A 37 11.57 -11.56 16.19
CA ASP A 37 10.59 -11.69 17.26
C ASP A 37 11.14 -11.08 18.56
N SER A 38 10.41 -10.15 19.16
CA SER A 38 10.76 -9.55 20.46
C SER A 38 9.55 -8.88 21.09
N GLY A 39 9.48 -8.87 22.43
CA GLY A 39 8.46 -8.14 23.17
C GLY A 39 7.00 -8.52 22.87
N GLY A 40 6.74 -9.74 22.36
CA GLY A 40 5.40 -10.17 21.94
C GLY A 40 4.97 -9.69 20.55
N TYR A 41 5.90 -9.16 19.78
CA TYR A 41 5.70 -8.73 18.39
C TYR A 41 6.65 -9.45 17.44
N THR A 42 6.23 -9.54 16.19
CA THR A 42 7.11 -9.85 15.06
C THR A 42 7.35 -8.55 14.30
N TYR A 43 8.60 -8.14 14.27
CA TYR A 43 9.07 -7.04 13.44
C TYR A 43 9.35 -7.58 12.04
N VAL A 44 8.78 -6.95 11.01
CA VAL A 44 8.90 -7.40 9.62
C VAL A 44 9.43 -6.25 8.78
N ASN A 45 10.54 -6.47 8.08
CA ASN A 45 11.03 -5.56 7.05
C ASN A 45 10.53 -6.05 5.69
N ILE A 46 9.79 -5.21 5.00
CA ILE A 46 9.35 -5.45 3.62
C ILE A 46 10.06 -4.52 2.65
N GLU A 47 10.33 -5.02 1.46
CA GLU A 47 10.88 -4.25 0.35
C GLU A 47 9.86 -4.15 -0.78
N LYS A 48 9.63 -2.93 -1.24
CA LYS A 48 8.83 -2.63 -2.43
C LYS A 48 9.41 -1.39 -3.11
N ASP A 49 9.57 -1.45 -4.43
CA ASP A 49 10.11 -0.35 -5.23
C ASP A 49 11.43 0.23 -4.68
N SER A 50 12.33 -0.65 -4.22
CA SER A 50 13.62 -0.32 -3.57
C SER A 50 13.50 0.47 -2.26
N LYS A 51 12.32 0.53 -1.65
CA LYS A 51 12.08 1.12 -0.33
C LYS A 51 11.85 0.01 0.69
N SER A 52 12.56 0.09 1.80
CA SER A 52 12.34 -0.75 2.98
C SER A 52 11.34 -0.12 3.93
N THR A 53 10.44 -0.92 4.48
CA THR A 53 9.46 -0.48 5.49
C THR A 53 9.41 -1.50 6.62
N TRP A 54 9.59 -1.00 7.85
CA TRP A 54 9.48 -1.80 9.06
C TRP A 54 8.08 -1.76 9.63
N LEU A 55 7.61 -2.94 10.01
CA LEU A 55 6.27 -3.21 10.52
C LEU A 55 6.41 -3.90 11.87
N ALA A 56 5.53 -3.58 12.81
CA ALA A 56 5.35 -4.37 14.02
C ALA A 56 3.96 -4.99 13.98
N ILE A 57 3.89 -6.32 14.02
CA ILE A 57 2.63 -7.08 14.08
C ILE A 57 2.61 -7.92 15.36
N PRO A 58 1.43 -8.31 15.89
CA PRO A 58 1.37 -9.32 16.95
C PRO A 58 2.20 -10.53 16.57
N GLN A 59 2.91 -11.12 17.53
CA GLN A 59 3.85 -12.20 17.26
C GLN A 59 3.22 -13.29 16.37
N THR A 60 3.72 -13.40 15.14
CA THR A 60 3.17 -14.23 14.08
C THR A 60 4.31 -14.85 13.31
N LYS A 61 4.21 -16.15 13.00
CA LYS A 61 5.22 -16.82 12.19
C LYS A 61 5.20 -16.28 10.75
N ILE A 62 6.26 -15.58 10.36
CA ILE A 62 6.44 -15.02 9.02
C ILE A 62 7.56 -15.76 8.28
N THR A 63 7.41 -15.91 6.96
CA THR A 63 8.43 -16.51 6.08
C THR A 63 9.16 -15.42 5.30
N VAL A 64 10.48 -15.31 5.48
CA VAL A 64 11.36 -14.44 4.68
C VAL A 64 11.36 -14.88 3.21
N GLY A 65 11.41 -13.91 2.29
CA GLY A 65 11.39 -14.11 0.84
C GLY A 65 10.00 -14.14 0.21
N LYS A 66 8.92 -14.11 1.01
CA LYS A 66 7.55 -14.15 0.52
C LYS A 66 7.00 -12.75 0.25
N GLU A 67 6.23 -12.61 -0.83
CA GLU A 67 5.41 -11.43 -1.09
C GLU A 67 4.16 -11.45 -0.19
N MET A 68 3.95 -10.40 0.60
CA MET A 68 2.84 -10.34 1.56
C MET A 68 2.24 -8.95 1.63
N SER A 69 0.99 -8.88 2.10
CA SER A 69 0.27 -7.64 2.35
C SER A 69 -0.19 -7.58 3.80
N PHE A 70 -0.14 -6.38 4.36
CA PHE A 70 -0.44 -6.10 5.76
C PHE A 70 -1.58 -5.08 5.82
N LYS A 71 -2.35 -5.15 6.90
CA LYS A 71 -3.33 -4.10 7.20
C LYS A 71 -2.58 -2.84 7.64
N PRO A 72 -3.03 -1.64 7.23
CA PRO A 72 -2.49 -0.41 7.77
C PRO A 72 -2.57 -0.40 9.29
N GLY A 73 -1.48 0.03 9.94
CA GLY A 73 -1.40 0.25 11.38
C GLY A 73 -1.20 1.73 11.70
N SER A 74 -1.00 2.04 12.98
CA SER A 74 -0.54 3.36 13.40
C SER A 74 0.95 3.50 13.10
N VAL A 75 1.34 4.62 12.47
CA VAL A 75 2.76 4.96 12.27
C VAL A 75 3.35 5.38 13.61
N MET A 76 4.49 4.78 13.96
CA MET A 76 5.28 5.24 15.10
C MET A 76 6.13 6.42 14.64
N ASN A 77 5.72 7.62 15.03
CA ASN A 77 6.50 8.82 14.77
C ASN A 77 7.67 8.93 15.75
N ASP A 78 8.73 9.65 15.36
CA ASP A 78 9.86 10.00 16.21
C ASP A 78 10.64 8.80 16.81
N PHE A 79 10.73 7.69 16.07
CA PHE A 79 11.56 6.55 16.44
C PHE A 79 13.05 6.84 16.19
N THR A 80 13.66 7.58 17.11
CA THR A 80 15.10 7.82 17.17
C THR A 80 15.77 6.80 18.09
N ARG A 81 16.98 6.37 17.72
CA ARG A 81 17.83 5.44 18.50
C ARG A 81 18.56 6.15 19.62
#